data_AF-A0A7S0BWY1-F1
#
_entry.id   AF-A0A7S0BWY1-F1
#
_cell.length_a   1.000
_cell.length_b   1.000
_cell.length_c   1.000
_cell.angle_alpha   90.00
_cell.angle_beta   90.00
_cell.angle_gamma   90.00
#
_symmetry.space_group_name_H-M   'P 1'
#
loop_
_entity.id
_entity.type
_entity.pdbx_description
1 polymer ?
#
loop_
_entity_poly.entity_id
_entity_poly.type
_entity_poly.pdbx_seq_one_letter_code
_entity_poly.pdbx_strand_id
1 'polypeptide(L)'
;FLSDGFNTPDPEAQFNPELEFIDYDDPNYQIDQGLVEGEFLAVDPTADEAEIEEMREYRRKRNDEYQFETFFEKILRNGEVFRGVWTTYATDTFLGGVEGGGEDGAPQIRRLRDVKRVISTAEKRVVDETAEWRGDREAIFCSERVLDEDLCAGGDESGTSDVEARYWPKILKNFDFRGPAGIMCVGGLAYTICDAVKLPSIQPDPSGEERGEHDGPFREYRFEIGIQTELKKEQDPTLECERLRIKMEYLIKDADLESGLPTPPLHLATITVCRELMDTLSNKWPEEKQNPLLFREPLGADGGLYDPPPLGPEAQASQYLGLDLEGGASILLPHTLNQDPLSFVKPDAQNIRSGQGQGWVASLDWTPPDGKIRYQVDRKMFPGVRVKGLKSLELTEVQASEADKWRPTDGGKNMGQF
;
A
#
# COMPACT_ATOMS: atom_id res chain seq x y z
N PHE A 1 -58.81 -0.35 -30.91
CA PHE A 1 -59.41 0.90 -31.39
C PHE A 1 -58.47 2.03 -30.99
N LEU A 2 -58.05 2.79 -31.99
CA LEU A 2 -57.10 3.91 -31.93
C LEU A 2 -57.50 4.99 -30.93
N SER A 3 -56.51 5.66 -30.32
CA SER A 3 -56.41 7.13 -30.40
C SER A 3 -55.05 7.61 -29.89
N ASP A 4 -54.34 8.31 -30.77
CA ASP A 4 -53.18 9.16 -30.52
C ASP A 4 -53.43 10.22 -29.44
N GLY A 5 -52.35 10.58 -28.75
CA GLY A 5 -52.28 11.73 -27.87
C GLY A 5 -50.83 12.11 -27.62
N PHE A 6 -50.26 12.89 -28.54
CA PHE A 6 -49.05 13.68 -28.30
C PHE A 6 -49.24 14.50 -27.01
N ASN A 7 -48.31 14.35 -26.06
CA ASN A 7 -48.02 15.42 -25.12
C ASN A 7 -46.50 15.62 -25.08
N THR A 8 -46.13 16.84 -25.38
CA THR A 8 -44.80 17.43 -25.49
C THR A 8 -43.94 17.17 -24.25
N PRO A 9 -42.60 17.00 -24.39
CA PRO A 9 -41.73 17.04 -23.22
C PRO A 9 -41.73 18.45 -22.63
N ASP A 10 -41.82 18.49 -21.31
CA ASP A 10 -41.79 19.67 -20.45
C ASP A 10 -40.51 20.50 -20.71
N PRO A 11 -40.60 21.79 -21.06
CA PRO A 11 -39.42 22.62 -21.39
C PRO A 11 -38.62 23.09 -20.16
N GLU A 12 -38.92 22.63 -18.94
CA GLU A 12 -38.17 22.99 -17.73
C GLU A 12 -37.62 21.79 -16.92
N ALA A 13 -37.30 20.68 -17.58
CA ALA A 13 -36.38 19.70 -16.99
C ALA A 13 -34.95 20.27 -16.97
N GLN A 14 -34.65 21.02 -15.91
CA GLN A 14 -33.33 21.57 -15.63
C GLN A 14 -32.27 20.46 -15.72
N PHE A 15 -31.42 20.60 -16.74
CA PHE A 15 -30.17 19.87 -16.91
C PHE A 15 -29.35 20.03 -15.63
N ASN A 16 -29.14 18.95 -14.88
CA ASN A 16 -28.25 18.94 -13.73
C ASN A 16 -26.85 18.52 -14.25
N PRO A 17 -25.88 19.43 -14.38
CA PRO A 17 -24.65 19.19 -15.13
C PRO A 17 -23.59 18.36 -14.36
N GLU A 18 -23.95 17.65 -13.28
CA GLU A 18 -22.97 16.98 -12.40
C GLU A 18 -23.18 15.48 -12.20
N LEU A 19 -24.04 14.82 -13.00
CA LEU A 19 -24.16 13.35 -12.97
C LEU A 19 -24.26 12.81 -14.41
N GLU A 20 -23.11 12.55 -15.02
CA GLU A 20 -23.05 11.69 -16.21
C GLU A 20 -23.34 10.24 -15.78
N PHE A 21 -24.54 9.77 -16.11
CA PHE A 21 -24.82 8.34 -16.14
C PHE A 21 -24.30 7.78 -17.46
N ILE A 22 -23.36 6.85 -17.37
CA ILE A 22 -22.79 6.16 -18.52
C ILE A 22 -23.81 5.11 -19.01
N ASP A 23 -24.27 5.28 -20.25
CA ASP A 23 -25.12 4.30 -20.95
C ASP A 23 -24.22 3.25 -21.62
N TYR A 24 -24.12 2.07 -20.99
CA TYR A 24 -23.31 0.95 -21.49
C TYR A 24 -23.91 0.28 -22.74
N ASP A 25 -25.16 0.58 -23.08
CA ASP A 25 -25.84 0.07 -24.27
C ASP A 25 -25.73 1.04 -25.46
N ASP A 26 -25.07 2.21 -25.30
CA ASP A 26 -24.78 3.13 -26.41
C ASP A 26 -23.77 2.48 -27.37
N PRO A 27 -24.12 2.25 -28.65
CA PRO A 27 -23.22 1.68 -29.63
C PRO A 27 -21.97 2.55 -29.92
N ASN A 28 -21.90 3.79 -29.40
CA ASN A 28 -20.72 4.66 -29.45
C ASN A 28 -19.90 4.67 -28.15
N TYR A 29 -20.35 4.01 -27.08
CA TYR A 29 -19.59 3.89 -25.83
C TYR A 29 -18.43 2.91 -26.00
N GLN A 30 -17.18 3.39 -25.93
CA GLN A 30 -15.98 2.57 -26.01
C GLN A 30 -15.22 2.61 -24.67
N ILE A 31 -15.01 1.42 -24.09
CA ILE A 31 -14.14 1.24 -22.92
C ILE A 31 -12.69 1.38 -23.40
N ASP A 32 -11.94 2.30 -22.79
CA ASP A 32 -10.50 2.53 -23.04
C ASP A 32 -9.67 1.33 -22.53
N GLN A 33 -9.62 0.26 -23.33
CA GLN A 33 -8.75 -0.89 -23.12
C GLN A 33 -7.48 -0.82 -23.97
N GLY A 34 -7.01 0.38 -24.34
CA GLY A 34 -5.72 0.55 -25.02
C GLY A 34 -5.56 -0.24 -26.33
N LEU A 35 -6.65 -0.67 -26.96
CA LEU A 35 -6.68 -1.50 -28.16
C LEU A 35 -7.91 -1.15 -29.02
N VAL A 36 -7.97 0.07 -29.55
CA VAL A 36 -8.83 0.37 -30.71
C VAL A 36 -8.04 1.20 -31.73
N GLU A 37 -7.84 0.64 -32.92
CA GLU A 37 -7.40 1.35 -34.11
C GLU A 37 -8.42 2.45 -34.43
N GLY A 38 -8.04 3.73 -34.38
CA GLY A 38 -8.90 4.74 -35.00
C GLY A 38 -8.69 6.21 -34.64
N GLU A 39 -8.34 6.55 -33.40
CA GLU A 39 -8.14 7.96 -33.01
C GLU A 39 -6.93 8.11 -32.08
N PHE A 40 -5.76 7.86 -32.66
CA PHE A 40 -4.58 8.59 -32.24
C PHE A 40 -4.81 10.07 -32.60
N LEU A 41 -4.56 10.99 -31.65
CA LEU A 41 -3.81 12.19 -31.99
C LEU A 41 -2.59 11.67 -32.76
N ALA A 42 -2.65 11.74 -34.09
CA ALA A 42 -1.62 11.20 -34.95
C ALA A 42 -0.29 11.75 -34.43
N VAL A 43 0.51 10.87 -33.81
CA VAL A 43 1.93 11.15 -33.64
C VAL A 43 2.38 11.43 -35.06
N ASP A 44 2.77 12.68 -35.32
CA ASP A 44 3.32 13.02 -36.61
C ASP A 44 4.42 11.97 -36.89
N PRO A 45 4.34 11.19 -37.97
CA PRO A 45 5.36 10.19 -38.26
C PRO A 45 6.76 10.81 -38.47
N THR A 46 6.88 12.14 -38.42
CA THR A 46 8.15 12.87 -38.37
C THR A 46 8.52 13.44 -36.99
N ALA A 47 7.75 13.21 -35.93
CA ALA A 47 8.14 13.59 -34.58
C ALA A 47 9.34 12.74 -34.14
N ASP A 48 10.45 13.39 -33.83
CA ASP A 48 11.68 12.73 -33.39
C ASP A 48 11.38 11.94 -32.09
N GLU A 49 11.97 10.75 -31.91
CA GLU A 49 11.76 9.90 -30.71
C GLU A 49 11.97 10.68 -29.40
N ALA A 50 12.80 11.72 -29.43
CA ALA A 50 13.02 12.67 -28.35
C ALA A 50 11.75 13.44 -27.94
N GLU A 51 10.97 13.92 -28.91
CA GLU A 51 9.72 14.66 -28.65
C GLU A 51 8.64 13.72 -28.06
N ILE A 52 8.58 12.48 -28.54
CA ILE A 52 7.68 11.46 -28.00
C ILE A 52 8.05 11.13 -26.54
N GLU A 53 9.34 10.99 -26.25
CA GLU A 53 9.81 10.73 -24.90
C GLU A 53 9.57 11.92 -23.96
N GLU A 54 9.72 13.16 -24.46
CA GLU A 54 9.37 14.37 -23.71
C GLU A 54 7.88 14.41 -23.34
N MET A 55 6.98 14.08 -24.28
CA MET A 55 5.55 13.97 -24.00
C MET A 55 5.25 12.88 -22.96
N ARG A 56 5.93 11.73 -23.02
CA ARG A 56 5.77 10.65 -22.04
C ARG A 56 6.27 11.04 -20.67
N GLU A 57 7.39 11.74 -20.59
CA GLU A 57 7.95 12.22 -19.33
C GLU A 57 7.07 13.32 -18.72
N TYR A 58 6.53 14.23 -19.53
CA TYR A 58 5.57 15.23 -19.06
C TYR A 58 4.32 14.59 -18.42
N ARG A 59 3.76 13.55 -19.06
CA ARG A 59 2.63 12.78 -18.49
C ARG A 59 3.00 12.10 -17.18
N ARG A 60 4.18 11.49 -17.10
CA ARG A 60 4.69 10.88 -15.85
C ARG A 60 4.80 11.91 -14.73
N LYS A 61 5.43 13.06 -14.99
CA LYS A 61 5.55 14.15 -14.00
C LYS A 61 4.21 14.67 -13.48
N ARG A 62 3.21 14.81 -14.37
CA ARG A 62 1.86 15.21 -13.96
C ARG A 62 1.17 14.16 -13.08
N ASN A 63 1.35 12.88 -13.40
CA ASN A 63 0.81 11.80 -12.57
C ASN A 63 1.51 11.75 -11.20
N ASP A 64 2.83 11.90 -11.18
CA ASP A 64 3.62 11.95 -9.95
C ASP A 64 3.17 13.14 -9.06
N GLU A 65 2.89 14.31 -9.66
CA GLU A 65 2.31 15.48 -8.97
C GLU A 65 0.91 15.23 -8.41
N TYR A 66 0.03 14.61 -9.20
CA TYR A 66 -1.30 14.26 -8.72
C TYR A 66 -1.24 13.30 -7.51
N GLN A 67 -0.37 12.29 -7.58
CA GLN A 67 -0.17 11.32 -6.50
C GLN A 67 0.43 11.98 -5.25
N PHE A 68 1.43 12.84 -5.42
CA PHE A 68 2.05 13.61 -4.34
C PHE A 68 1.05 14.50 -3.61
N GLU A 69 0.26 15.29 -4.35
CA GLU A 69 -0.74 16.18 -3.77
C GLU A 69 -1.89 15.40 -3.12
N THR A 70 -2.38 14.35 -3.78
CA THR A 70 -3.43 13.49 -3.23
C THR A 70 -2.97 12.84 -1.92
N PHE A 71 -1.73 12.36 -1.86
CA PHE A 71 -1.16 11.80 -0.64
C PHE A 71 -1.11 12.83 0.49
N PHE A 72 -0.64 14.05 0.21
CA PHE A 72 -0.58 15.10 1.23
C PHE A 72 -1.95 15.58 1.70
N GLU A 73 -2.86 15.87 0.76
CA GLU A 73 -4.17 16.45 1.07
C GLU A 73 -5.14 15.42 1.66
N LYS A 74 -5.17 14.20 1.10
CA LYS A 74 -6.14 13.18 1.50
C LYS A 74 -5.60 12.27 2.58
N ILE A 75 -4.40 11.71 2.42
CA ILE A 75 -3.86 10.68 3.34
C ILE A 75 -3.23 11.32 4.59
N LEU A 76 -2.45 12.40 4.41
CA LEU A 76 -1.80 13.12 5.51
C LEU A 76 -2.64 14.28 6.03
N ARG A 77 -3.79 14.56 5.39
CA ARG A 77 -4.77 15.57 5.78
C ARG A 77 -4.12 16.94 6.02
N ASN A 78 -3.27 17.41 5.12
CA ASN A 78 -2.60 18.72 5.24
C ASN A 78 -1.75 18.92 6.50
N GLY A 79 -1.18 17.84 7.03
CA GLY A 79 -0.27 17.90 8.18
C GLY A 79 -0.96 17.88 9.54
N GLU A 80 -2.22 17.45 9.56
CA GLU A 80 -2.95 17.13 10.77
C GLU A 80 -2.27 16.02 11.59
N VAL A 81 -2.68 15.93 12.85
CA VAL A 81 -2.07 15.03 13.82
C VAL A 81 -2.87 13.75 13.96
N PHE A 82 -2.25 12.62 13.63
CA PHE A 82 -2.78 11.29 13.93
C PHE A 82 -2.21 10.79 15.25
N ARG A 83 -3.10 10.29 16.12
CA ARG A 83 -2.74 9.61 17.36
C ARG A 83 -3.06 8.14 17.24
N GLY A 84 -2.07 7.31 17.49
CA GLY A 84 -2.11 5.89 17.20
C GLY A 84 -1.74 5.01 18.38
N VAL A 85 -2.35 3.82 18.43
CA VAL A 85 -1.92 2.72 19.30
C VAL A 85 -1.39 1.60 18.42
N TRP A 86 -0.09 1.37 18.49
CA TRP A 86 0.63 0.44 17.65
C TRP A 86 0.97 -0.84 18.39
N THR A 87 0.75 -1.97 17.74
CA THR A 87 1.16 -3.29 18.24
C THR A 87 2.10 -3.94 17.24
N THR A 88 3.28 -4.31 17.71
CA THR A 88 4.29 -4.96 16.89
C THR A 88 4.29 -6.46 17.16
N TYR A 89 4.41 -7.22 16.09
CA TYR A 89 4.57 -8.65 16.06
C TYR A 89 5.94 -8.95 15.44
N ALA A 90 6.70 -9.85 16.05
CA ALA A 90 8.00 -10.28 15.55
C ALA A 90 7.95 -11.75 15.11
N THR A 91 8.72 -12.07 14.08
CA THR A 91 8.90 -13.46 13.63
C THR A 91 9.97 -14.17 14.46
N ASP A 92 9.80 -15.46 14.69
CA ASP A 92 10.82 -16.30 15.33
C ASP A 92 12.13 -16.38 14.51
N THR A 93 12.07 -16.09 13.20
CA THR A 93 13.20 -15.96 12.28
C THR A 93 14.38 -15.16 12.84
N PHE A 94 14.10 -14.08 13.58
CA PHE A 94 15.12 -13.18 14.14
C PHE A 94 15.12 -13.16 15.67
N LEU A 95 14.29 -13.98 16.33
CA LEU A 95 14.26 -14.09 17.78
C LEU A 95 15.20 -15.24 18.22
N GLY A 96 16.39 -14.87 18.68
CA GLY A 96 17.39 -15.84 19.16
C GLY A 96 16.84 -16.75 20.27
N GLY A 97 17.19 -18.04 20.22
CA GLY A 97 16.88 -19.02 21.27
C GLY A 97 15.48 -19.65 21.19
N VAL A 98 14.74 -19.42 20.11
CA VAL A 98 13.53 -20.18 19.78
C VAL A 98 13.91 -21.23 18.73
N GLU A 99 13.69 -22.51 19.02
CA GLU A 99 13.72 -23.55 17.98
C GLU A 99 12.58 -23.22 17.00
N GLY A 100 12.92 -22.55 15.91
CA GLY A 100 11.97 -21.95 14.98
C GLY A 100 11.50 -22.91 13.88
N GLY A 101 10.28 -22.66 13.42
CA GLY A 101 9.60 -23.40 12.36
C GLY A 101 8.17 -23.77 12.77
N GLY A 102 7.17 -23.16 12.13
CA GLY A 102 5.81 -23.68 12.11
C GLY A 102 5.77 -25.08 11.47
N GLU A 103 4.61 -25.75 11.51
CA GLU A 103 4.45 -27.14 11.01
C GLU A 103 4.93 -27.33 9.56
N ASP A 104 5.02 -26.26 8.76
CA ASP A 104 5.43 -26.26 7.35
C ASP A 104 6.68 -25.43 7.02
N GLY A 105 7.48 -25.04 8.03
CA GLY A 105 8.68 -24.21 7.85
C GLY A 105 8.41 -22.71 7.66
N ALA A 106 7.15 -22.28 7.71
CA ALA A 106 6.77 -20.88 7.84
C ALA A 106 7.14 -20.32 9.23
N PRO A 107 7.51 -19.04 9.34
CA PRO A 107 7.90 -18.47 10.62
C PRO A 107 6.70 -18.29 11.56
N GLN A 108 6.91 -18.51 12.85
CA GLN A 108 5.91 -18.22 13.86
C GLN A 108 5.92 -16.72 14.19
N ILE A 109 4.72 -16.16 14.37
CA ILE A 109 4.55 -14.76 14.72
C ILE A 109 4.22 -14.63 16.20
N ARG A 110 4.92 -13.74 16.89
CA ARG A 110 4.72 -13.46 18.32
C ARG A 110 4.44 -11.98 18.52
N ARG A 111 3.35 -11.70 19.21
CA ARG A 111 3.03 -10.35 19.68
C ARG A 111 4.09 -9.89 20.69
N LEU A 112 4.70 -8.74 20.44
CA LEU A 112 5.57 -8.09 21.43
C LEU A 112 4.70 -7.47 22.52
N ARG A 113 5.22 -7.44 23.75
CA ARG A 113 4.47 -6.93 24.91
C ARG A 113 4.24 -5.43 24.86
N ASP A 114 5.14 -4.73 24.18
CA ASP A 114 5.17 -3.27 24.18
C ASP A 114 4.18 -2.72 23.15
N VAL A 115 3.08 -2.17 23.66
CA VAL A 115 2.12 -1.39 22.87
C VAL A 115 2.60 0.05 22.87
N LYS A 116 2.79 0.64 21.69
CA LYS A 116 3.33 2.00 21.55
C LYS A 116 2.23 3.01 21.27
N ARG A 117 2.24 4.13 21.99
CA ARG A 117 1.43 5.30 21.66
C ARG A 117 2.24 6.20 20.75
N VAL A 118 1.78 6.43 19.53
CA VAL A 118 2.53 7.16 18.51
C VAL A 118 1.76 8.36 17.99
N ILE A 119 2.46 9.47 17.85
CA ILE A 119 1.98 10.68 17.18
C ILE A 119 2.60 10.71 15.78
N SER A 120 1.77 10.70 14.75
CA SER A 120 2.19 10.83 13.35
C SER A 120 1.75 12.19 12.82
N THR A 121 2.70 12.94 12.25
CA THR A 121 2.45 14.23 11.59
C THR A 121 3.22 14.31 10.28
N ALA A 122 2.82 15.24 9.42
CA ALA A 122 3.58 15.56 8.22
C ALA A 122 3.55 17.06 7.94
N GLU A 123 4.55 17.56 7.25
CA GLU A 123 4.58 18.96 6.82
C GLU A 123 5.07 19.04 5.39
N LYS A 124 4.40 19.82 4.55
CA LYS A 124 4.86 20.14 3.20
C LYS A 124 5.61 21.46 3.22
N ARG A 125 6.86 21.47 2.75
CA ARG A 125 7.72 22.66 2.72
C ARG A 125 8.28 22.89 1.33
N VAL A 126 8.54 24.15 1.00
CA VAL A 126 9.30 24.52 -0.19
C VAL A 126 10.79 24.23 0.06
N VAL A 127 11.39 23.41 -0.79
CA VAL A 127 12.80 22.99 -0.73
C VAL A 127 13.64 23.56 -1.87
N ASP A 128 13.01 23.93 -3.00
CA ASP A 128 13.69 24.56 -4.13
C ASP A 128 12.76 25.59 -4.80
N GLU A 129 12.99 26.88 -4.55
CA GLU A 129 12.21 27.96 -5.19
C GLU A 129 12.52 28.12 -6.68
N THR A 130 13.65 27.58 -7.14
CA THR A 130 14.17 27.76 -8.50
C THR A 130 13.73 26.68 -9.47
N ALA A 131 13.14 25.58 -8.98
CA ALA A 131 12.72 24.49 -9.84
C ALA A 131 11.65 24.95 -10.85
N GLU A 132 11.84 24.57 -12.12
CA GLU A 132 10.93 24.93 -13.21
C GLU A 132 9.57 24.24 -13.03
N TRP A 133 9.56 22.99 -12.59
CA TRP A 133 8.35 22.23 -12.31
C TRP A 133 7.87 22.50 -10.89
N ARG A 134 6.57 22.81 -10.73
CA ARG A 134 5.97 23.09 -9.41
C ARG A 134 6.21 21.95 -8.43
N GLY A 135 6.00 20.71 -8.90
CA GLY A 135 6.14 19.51 -8.08
C GLY A 135 7.53 19.31 -7.48
N ASP A 136 8.57 19.83 -8.10
CA ASP A 136 9.95 19.68 -7.64
C ASP A 136 10.32 20.73 -6.57
N ARG A 137 9.47 21.76 -6.39
CA ARG A 137 9.69 22.83 -5.41
C ARG A 137 9.38 22.41 -3.99
N GLU A 138 8.51 21.43 -3.82
CA GLU A 138 7.92 21.04 -2.54
C GLU A 138 8.36 19.64 -2.13
N ALA A 139 8.45 19.42 -0.83
CA ALA A 139 8.69 18.10 -0.27
C ALA A 139 7.91 17.91 1.03
N ILE A 140 7.54 16.65 1.29
CA ILE A 140 6.81 16.24 2.49
C ILE A 140 7.81 15.67 3.51
N PHE A 141 7.70 16.16 4.74
CA PHE A 141 8.49 15.75 5.90
C PHE A 141 7.55 15.04 6.88
N CYS A 142 7.55 13.71 6.86
CA CYS A 142 6.78 12.91 7.80
C CYS A 142 7.56 12.69 9.10
N SER A 143 6.86 12.73 10.23
CA SER A 143 7.39 12.50 11.58
C SER A 143 6.50 11.53 12.34
N GLU A 144 7.12 10.53 12.96
CA GLU A 144 6.44 9.59 13.85
C GLU A 144 7.20 9.55 15.18
N ARG A 145 6.50 9.88 16.27
CA ARG A 145 7.09 9.99 17.61
C ARG A 145 6.37 9.08 18.61
N VAL A 146 7.12 8.25 19.32
CA VAL A 146 6.63 7.40 20.40
C VAL A 146 6.56 8.21 21.69
N LEU A 147 5.44 8.10 22.39
CA LEU A 147 5.26 8.66 23.72
C LEU A 147 5.90 7.73 24.75
N ASP A 148 6.83 8.27 25.54
CA ASP A 148 7.44 7.55 26.66
C ASP A 148 6.54 7.69 27.89
N GLU A 149 5.81 6.61 28.21
CA GLU A 149 4.83 6.61 29.30
C GLU A 149 5.48 6.86 30.67
N ASP A 150 6.75 6.50 30.86
CA ASP A 150 7.47 6.71 32.11
C ASP A 150 7.83 8.19 32.33
N LEU A 151 7.98 8.95 31.24
CA LEU A 151 8.27 10.38 31.25
C LEU A 151 7.01 11.26 31.20
N CYS A 152 5.89 10.72 30.71
CA CYS A 152 4.64 11.45 30.51
C CYS A 152 3.67 11.31 31.70
N ALA A 153 4.15 11.55 32.91
CA ALA A 153 3.28 11.63 34.09
C ALA A 153 2.34 12.85 33.98
N GLY A 154 1.07 12.62 33.61
CA GLY A 154 0.03 13.67 33.59
C GLY A 154 -0.46 14.13 32.21
N GLY A 155 -0.13 13.42 31.13
CA GLY A 155 -0.66 13.73 29.79
C GLY A 155 0.06 14.87 29.05
N ASP A 156 1.24 15.26 29.54
CA ASP A 156 2.11 16.20 28.83
C ASP A 156 2.90 15.44 27.73
N GLU A 157 2.79 15.87 26.47
CA GLU A 157 3.45 15.26 25.30
C GLU A 157 4.95 15.62 25.21
N SER A 158 5.55 16.12 26.29
CA SER A 158 6.94 16.58 26.36
C SER A 158 7.95 15.42 26.38
N GLY A 159 7.54 14.22 26.76
CA GLY A 159 8.34 12.99 26.73
C GLY A 159 8.14 12.16 25.45
N THR A 160 8.55 12.69 24.29
CA THR A 160 8.48 11.94 23.02
C THR A 160 9.86 11.63 22.44
N SER A 161 10.00 10.47 21.80
CA SER A 161 11.19 10.06 21.05
C SER A 161 10.83 9.68 19.62
N ASP A 162 11.75 9.87 18.68
CA ASP A 162 11.52 9.46 17.28
C ASP A 162 11.41 7.94 17.17
N VAL A 163 10.50 7.45 16.32
CA VAL A 163 10.44 6.04 15.97
C VAL A 163 11.73 5.66 15.22
N GLU A 164 12.46 4.66 15.73
CA GLU A 164 13.77 4.26 15.19
C GLU A 164 13.69 3.76 13.74
N ALA A 165 12.69 2.94 13.42
CA ALA A 165 12.50 2.36 12.08
C ALA A 165 11.61 3.25 11.22
N ARG A 166 12.15 3.76 10.11
CA ARG A 166 11.40 4.51 9.09
C ARG A 166 10.97 3.59 7.96
N TYR A 167 9.73 3.73 7.52
CA TYR A 167 9.12 2.97 6.41
C TYR A 167 8.96 3.83 5.15
N TRP A 168 9.49 5.06 5.19
CA TRP A 168 9.47 6.05 4.14
C TRP A 168 10.85 6.71 4.02
N PRO A 169 11.19 7.24 2.82
CA PRO A 169 12.36 8.08 2.63
C PRO A 169 12.35 9.27 3.60
N LYS A 170 13.53 9.75 4.01
CA LYS A 170 13.62 10.89 4.96
C LYS A 170 12.88 12.14 4.50
N ILE A 171 12.80 12.34 3.19
CA ILE A 171 12.12 13.44 2.52
C ILE A 171 11.36 12.81 1.37
N LEU A 172 10.05 13.05 1.29
CA LEU A 172 9.22 12.59 0.18
C LEU A 172 9.10 13.71 -0.85
N LYS A 173 9.56 13.43 -2.06
CA LYS A 173 9.49 14.32 -3.21
C LYS A 173 8.44 13.80 -4.18
N ASN A 174 8.05 14.66 -5.12
CA ASN A 174 7.14 14.30 -6.20
C ASN A 174 7.58 13.04 -6.97
N PHE A 175 8.87 12.98 -7.36
CA PHE A 175 9.44 11.84 -8.08
C PHE A 175 9.36 10.51 -7.32
N ASP A 176 9.21 10.54 -5.99
CA ASP A 176 9.08 9.30 -5.19
C ASP A 176 7.73 8.60 -5.40
N PHE A 177 6.74 9.27 -6.00
CA PHE A 177 5.44 8.67 -6.36
C PHE A 177 5.47 7.92 -7.69
N ARG A 178 6.65 7.78 -8.30
CA ARG A 178 6.86 6.99 -9.50
C ARG A 178 6.90 5.51 -9.17
N GLY A 179 6.35 4.68 -10.06
CA GLY A 179 6.25 3.22 -9.87
C GLY A 179 7.50 2.52 -9.30
N PRO A 180 8.73 2.79 -9.78
CA PRO A 180 9.96 2.18 -9.26
C PRO A 180 10.28 2.53 -7.80
N ALA A 181 9.90 3.71 -7.32
CA ALA A 181 10.12 4.13 -5.93
C ALA A 181 9.17 3.42 -4.95
N GLY A 182 8.05 2.90 -5.46
CA GLY A 182 7.16 2.01 -4.74
C GLY A 182 6.15 2.72 -3.85
N ILE A 183 5.85 3.99 -4.12
CA ILE A 183 4.92 4.84 -3.34
C ILE A 183 3.76 5.23 -4.26
N MET A 184 2.53 5.03 -3.79
CA MET A 184 1.31 5.30 -4.56
C MET A 184 0.11 5.44 -3.64
N CYS A 185 -0.90 6.19 -4.07
CA CYS A 185 -2.22 6.26 -3.47
C CYS A 185 -3.31 5.92 -4.50
N VAL A 186 -4.42 5.36 -4.01
CA VAL A 186 -5.56 4.94 -4.82
C VAL A 186 -6.87 5.27 -4.10
N GLY A 187 -7.84 5.79 -4.84
CA GLY A 187 -9.15 6.18 -4.33
C GLY A 187 -9.16 7.31 -3.30
N GLY A 188 -8.01 7.92 -2.99
CA GLY A 188 -7.87 8.87 -1.87
C GLY A 188 -8.05 8.24 -0.48
N LEU A 189 -8.18 6.92 -0.40
CA LEU A 189 -8.44 6.17 0.83
C LEU A 189 -7.31 5.20 1.16
N ALA A 190 -6.69 4.58 0.15
CA ALA A 190 -5.63 3.62 0.35
C ALA A 190 -4.31 4.11 -0.23
N TYR A 191 -3.21 3.67 0.37
CA TYR A 191 -1.88 3.99 -0.10
C TYR A 191 -0.87 2.93 0.28
N THR A 192 0.29 3.04 -0.34
CA THR A 192 1.47 2.31 0.07
C THR A 192 2.71 3.18 -0.03
N ILE A 193 3.66 2.94 0.86
CA ILE A 193 4.94 3.63 0.92
C ILE A 193 6.03 2.64 1.30
N CYS A 194 7.25 2.83 0.81
CA CYS A 194 8.35 1.94 1.14
C CYS A 194 9.70 2.64 1.14
N ASP A 195 10.65 2.02 1.83
CA ASP A 195 12.07 2.35 1.76
C ASP A 195 12.92 1.08 1.79
N ALA A 196 14.15 1.18 1.30
CA ALA A 196 15.05 0.04 1.23
C ALA A 196 16.50 0.46 1.38
N VAL A 197 17.29 -0.37 2.07
CA VAL A 197 18.73 -0.21 2.18
C VAL A 197 19.39 -1.22 1.25
N LYS A 198 20.14 -0.75 0.24
CA LYS A 198 20.86 -1.64 -0.67
C LYS A 198 21.89 -2.49 0.08
N LEU A 199 22.05 -3.73 -0.33
CA LEU A 199 23.15 -4.56 0.13
C LEU A 199 24.45 -3.94 -0.45
N PRO A 200 25.45 -3.60 0.40
CA PRO A 200 26.74 -3.13 -0.08
C PRO A 200 27.28 -4.14 -1.10
N SER A 201 27.54 -3.69 -2.32
CA SER A 201 27.80 -4.56 -3.46
C SER A 201 28.88 -5.59 -3.14
N ILE A 202 28.55 -6.87 -3.28
CA ILE A 202 29.58 -7.93 -3.29
C ILE A 202 30.26 -7.97 -4.66
N GLN A 203 29.55 -7.65 -5.77
CA GLN A 203 30.13 -7.43 -7.11
C GLN A 203 29.24 -6.49 -7.96
N PRO A 204 29.80 -5.73 -8.91
CA PRO A 204 29.03 -5.03 -9.94
C PRO A 204 28.22 -6.04 -10.77
N ASP A 205 27.12 -5.57 -11.35
CA ASP A 205 26.32 -6.38 -12.28
C ASP A 205 27.23 -6.97 -13.37
N PRO A 206 27.17 -8.28 -13.67
CA PRO A 206 27.93 -8.86 -14.78
C PRO A 206 27.63 -8.19 -16.14
N SER A 207 26.53 -7.44 -16.28
CA SER A 207 26.23 -6.64 -17.47
C SER A 207 27.03 -5.33 -17.58
N GLY A 208 27.62 -4.85 -16.48
CA GLY A 208 28.30 -3.55 -16.43
C GLY A 208 27.37 -2.33 -16.47
N GLU A 209 26.04 -2.53 -16.48
CA GLU A 209 25.07 -1.43 -16.39
C GLU A 209 24.92 -0.98 -14.93
N GLU A 210 24.91 0.33 -14.70
CA GLU A 210 24.59 0.89 -13.39
C GLU A 210 23.14 0.53 -13.04
N ARG A 211 22.96 -0.26 -11.98
CA ARG A 211 21.63 -0.55 -11.45
C ARG A 211 20.96 0.72 -11.01
N GLY A 212 19.69 0.89 -11.39
CA GLY A 212 18.90 2.06 -11.03
C GLY A 212 18.88 2.30 -9.52
N GLU A 213 18.63 3.53 -9.11
CA GLU A 213 18.54 3.90 -7.68
C GLU A 213 17.56 2.99 -6.91
N HIS A 214 16.50 2.55 -7.57
CA HIS A 214 15.46 1.70 -7.01
C HIS A 214 15.66 0.19 -7.18
N ASP A 215 16.80 -0.23 -7.73
CA ASP A 215 17.14 -1.65 -7.93
C ASP A 215 18.13 -2.15 -6.88
N GLY A 216 17.89 -3.36 -6.38
CA GLY A 216 18.66 -4.05 -5.35
C GLY A 216 19.86 -4.86 -5.86
N PRO A 217 20.30 -5.90 -5.12
CA PRO A 217 19.66 -6.46 -3.93
C PRO A 217 19.65 -5.50 -2.74
N PHE A 218 18.67 -5.68 -1.87
CA PHE A 218 18.49 -4.94 -0.63
C PHE A 218 18.88 -5.79 0.57
N ARG A 219 19.50 -5.14 1.55
CA ARG A 219 19.73 -5.68 2.88
C ARG A 219 18.51 -5.56 3.77
N GLU A 220 17.82 -4.44 3.64
CA GLU A 220 16.62 -4.12 4.40
C GLU A 220 15.57 -3.63 3.42
N TYR A 221 14.34 -4.09 3.59
CA TYR A 221 13.20 -3.60 2.85
C TYR A 221 12.05 -3.38 3.82
N ARG A 222 11.51 -2.16 3.82
CA ARG A 222 10.42 -1.76 4.69
C ARG A 222 9.31 -1.18 3.83
N PHE A 223 8.08 -1.62 4.06
CA PHE A 223 6.94 -0.99 3.42
C PHE A 223 5.74 -0.95 4.34
N GLU A 224 4.83 -0.06 4.01
CA GLU A 224 3.58 0.17 4.72
C GLU A 224 2.43 0.17 3.72
N ILE A 225 1.32 -0.42 4.13
CA ILE A 225 0.04 -0.37 3.43
C ILE A 225 -0.96 0.24 4.41
N GLY A 226 -1.69 1.27 3.98
CA GLY A 226 -2.67 1.94 4.82
C GLY A 226 -3.99 2.15 4.11
N ILE A 227 -5.06 2.09 4.89
CA ILE A 227 -6.43 2.46 4.49
C ILE A 227 -6.94 3.47 5.52
N GLN A 228 -7.57 4.53 5.04
CA GLN A 228 -8.24 5.53 5.87
C GLN A 228 -9.70 5.67 5.47
N THR A 229 -10.54 6.00 6.45
CA THR A 229 -11.97 6.25 6.25
C THR A 229 -12.41 7.49 7.02
N GLU A 230 -13.39 8.20 6.48
CA GLU A 230 -14.00 9.34 7.16
C GLU A 230 -15.01 8.88 8.20
N LEU A 231 -14.91 9.43 9.41
CA LEU A 231 -15.87 9.15 10.46
C LEU A 231 -17.08 10.07 10.31
N LYS A 232 -18.28 9.51 10.51
CA LYS A 232 -19.50 10.32 10.52
C LYS A 232 -19.53 11.20 11.76
N LYS A 233 -19.57 12.52 11.53
CA LYS A 233 -19.69 13.57 12.56
C LYS A 233 -20.92 13.44 13.47
N GLU A 234 -21.86 12.56 13.15
CA GLU A 234 -23.07 12.30 13.93
C GLU A 234 -22.79 11.63 15.29
N GLN A 235 -21.71 10.84 15.41
CA GLN A 235 -21.39 10.09 16.63
C GLN A 235 -20.42 10.83 17.55
N ASP A 236 -19.38 11.45 16.99
CA ASP A 236 -18.49 12.38 17.69
C ASP A 236 -18.07 13.48 16.71
N PRO A 237 -18.43 14.76 16.93
CA PRO A 237 -18.09 15.85 16.02
C PRO A 237 -16.59 16.20 16.04
N THR A 238 -15.82 15.65 16.99
CA THR A 238 -14.37 15.89 17.12
C THR A 238 -13.51 14.90 16.33
N LEU A 239 -14.08 13.73 15.99
CA LEU A 239 -13.39 12.71 15.22
C LEU A 239 -13.67 12.92 13.72
N GLU A 240 -12.59 13.06 12.96
CA GLU A 240 -12.70 13.34 11.51
C GLU A 240 -12.35 12.12 10.65
N CYS A 241 -11.32 11.38 11.05
CA CYS A 241 -10.76 10.29 10.25
C CYS A 241 -10.23 9.19 11.16
N GLU A 242 -10.37 7.95 10.70
CA GLU A 242 -9.70 6.79 11.24
C GLU A 242 -8.81 6.15 10.18
N ARG A 243 -7.72 5.55 10.62
CA ARG A 243 -6.75 4.94 9.72
C ARG A 243 -6.19 3.67 10.32
N LEU A 244 -6.17 2.61 9.50
CA LEU A 244 -5.45 1.39 9.77
C LEU A 244 -4.22 1.31 8.86
N ARG A 245 -3.05 1.05 9.43
CA ARG A 245 -1.82 0.84 8.66
C ARG A 245 -1.11 -0.41 9.13
N ILE A 246 -0.59 -1.18 8.19
CA ILE A 246 0.28 -2.30 8.46
C ILE A 246 1.66 -1.99 7.92
N LYS A 247 2.64 -1.92 8.84
CA LYS A 247 4.05 -1.72 8.52
C LYS A 247 4.77 -3.07 8.56
N MET A 248 5.57 -3.37 7.56
CA MET A 248 6.32 -4.63 7.45
C MET A 248 7.79 -4.34 7.22
N GLU A 249 8.64 -5.03 7.99
CA GLU A 249 10.09 -4.97 7.87
C GLU A 249 10.64 -6.32 7.46
N TYR A 250 11.51 -6.30 6.45
CA TYR A 250 12.22 -7.47 5.95
C TYR A 250 13.72 -7.24 6.02
N LEU A 251 14.44 -8.28 6.47
CA LEU A 251 15.89 -8.27 6.67
C LEU A 251 16.50 -9.53 6.08
N ILE A 252 17.80 -9.49 5.73
CA ILE A 252 18.56 -10.71 5.42
C ILE A 252 19.00 -11.37 6.73
N LYS A 253 18.95 -12.71 6.80
CA LYS A 253 19.52 -13.48 7.90
C LYS A 253 21.05 -13.43 7.90
N ASP A 254 21.67 -13.45 9.07
CA ASP A 254 23.14 -13.51 9.18
C ASP A 254 23.72 -14.72 8.44
N ALA A 255 23.08 -15.90 8.53
CA ALA A 255 23.49 -17.10 7.80
C ALA A 255 23.43 -16.93 6.26
N ASP A 256 22.44 -16.18 5.74
CA ASP A 256 22.31 -15.91 4.31
C ASP A 256 23.35 -14.87 3.86
N LEU A 257 23.70 -13.90 4.71
CA LEU A 257 24.80 -12.97 4.46
C LEU A 257 26.15 -13.73 4.43
N GLU A 258 26.38 -14.63 5.38
CA GLU A 258 27.60 -15.44 5.48
C GLU A 258 27.75 -16.44 4.32
N SER A 259 26.63 -16.89 3.75
CA SER A 259 26.63 -17.79 2.58
C SER A 259 27.23 -17.16 1.31
N GLY A 260 27.33 -15.83 1.26
CA GLY A 260 27.89 -15.10 0.12
C GLY A 260 27.04 -15.15 -1.14
N LEU A 261 25.74 -15.45 -1.03
CA LEU A 261 24.81 -15.38 -2.16
C LEU A 261 24.77 -13.96 -2.73
N PRO A 262 24.76 -13.79 -4.07
CA PRO A 262 24.75 -12.47 -4.69
C PRO A 262 23.43 -11.72 -4.47
N THR A 263 22.33 -12.45 -4.30
CA THR A 263 20.97 -11.93 -4.08
C THR A 263 20.28 -12.74 -2.99
N PRO A 264 20.71 -12.60 -1.73
CA PRO A 264 20.14 -13.36 -0.62
C PRO A 264 18.66 -12.99 -0.41
N PRO A 265 17.81 -13.92 0.04
CA PRO A 265 16.40 -13.64 0.30
C PRO A 265 16.22 -12.67 1.47
N LEU A 266 15.15 -11.90 1.41
CA LEU A 266 14.67 -11.03 2.47
C LEU A 266 13.61 -11.79 3.29
N HIS A 267 13.74 -11.84 4.61
CA HIS A 267 12.79 -12.53 5.49
C HIS A 267 12.05 -11.51 6.33
N LEU A 268 10.75 -11.74 6.53
CA LEU A 268 9.93 -10.91 7.39
C LEU A 268 10.47 -10.94 8.81
N ALA A 269 10.77 -9.76 9.35
CA ALA A 269 11.27 -9.56 10.70
C ALA A 269 10.14 -9.11 11.63
N THR A 270 9.43 -8.04 11.24
CA THR A 270 8.35 -7.48 12.07
C THR A 270 7.14 -7.04 11.25
N ILE A 271 5.97 -7.11 11.88
CA ILE A 271 4.71 -6.53 11.42
C ILE A 271 4.23 -5.57 12.51
N THR A 272 3.92 -4.32 12.18
CA THR A 272 3.33 -3.36 13.12
C THR A 272 1.94 -2.96 12.64
N VAL A 273 0.94 -3.20 13.50
CA VAL A 273 -0.46 -2.82 13.29
C VAL A 273 -0.69 -1.47 13.94
N CYS A 274 -0.96 -0.46 13.12
CA CYS A 274 -1.17 0.93 13.53
C CYS A 274 -2.66 1.26 13.44
N ARG A 275 -3.33 1.44 14.59
CA ARG A 275 -4.71 1.93 14.65
C ARG A 275 -4.70 3.38 15.10
N GLU A 276 -5.21 4.27 14.27
CA GLU A 276 -5.00 5.71 14.44
C GLU A 276 -6.28 6.50 14.24
N LEU A 277 -6.38 7.59 14.98
CA LEU A 277 -7.46 8.56 14.88
C LEU A 277 -6.90 9.94 14.64
N MET A 278 -7.64 10.71 13.84
CA MET A 278 -7.46 12.14 13.71
C MET A 278 -8.57 12.83 14.51
N ASP A 279 -8.17 13.42 15.63
CA ASP A 279 -9.03 14.20 16.53
C ASP A 279 -8.49 15.63 16.60
N THR A 280 -9.18 16.55 15.94
CA THR A 280 -8.76 17.95 15.78
C THR A 280 -9.08 18.81 17.00
N LEU A 281 -9.87 18.32 17.96
CA LEU A 281 -10.40 19.14 19.06
C LEU A 281 -10.10 18.61 20.46
N SER A 282 -10.15 17.29 20.69
CA SER A 282 -9.97 16.71 22.02
C SER A 282 -8.63 16.01 22.25
N ASN A 283 -7.77 15.93 21.23
CA ASN A 283 -6.46 15.25 21.32
C ASN A 283 -6.55 13.85 21.92
N LYS A 284 -7.67 13.15 21.71
CA LYS A 284 -7.90 11.82 22.27
C LYS A 284 -7.00 10.81 21.58
N TRP A 285 -6.68 9.78 22.34
CA TRP A 285 -6.04 8.59 21.82
C TRP A 285 -7.09 7.53 21.49
N PRO A 286 -6.82 6.64 20.53
CA PRO A 286 -7.71 5.51 20.31
C PRO A 286 -7.72 4.62 21.55
N GLU A 287 -8.86 4.60 22.24
CA GLU A 287 -9.10 3.74 23.40
C GLU A 287 -10.05 2.60 23.04
N GLU A 288 -9.75 1.39 23.49
CA GLU A 288 -10.56 0.17 23.27
C GLU A 288 -12.03 0.36 23.65
N LYS A 289 -12.30 1.01 24.78
CA LYS A 289 -13.68 1.25 25.24
C LYS A 289 -14.46 2.19 24.34
N GLN A 290 -13.79 3.15 23.72
CA GLN A 290 -14.40 4.17 22.87
C GLN A 290 -14.46 3.71 21.41
N ASN A 291 -13.52 2.86 21.00
CA ASN A 291 -13.36 2.38 19.63
C ASN A 291 -13.29 0.85 19.62
N PRO A 292 -14.32 0.14 20.13
CA PRO A 292 -14.24 -1.31 20.31
C PRO A 292 -13.99 -2.04 18.99
N LEU A 293 -14.35 -1.45 17.85
CA LEU A 293 -14.13 -2.03 16.53
C LEU A 293 -12.68 -1.90 16.02
N LEU A 294 -11.94 -0.85 16.42
CA LEU A 294 -10.49 -0.76 16.17
C LEU A 294 -9.67 -1.73 17.04
N PHE A 295 -10.28 -2.28 18.08
CA PHE A 295 -9.63 -3.21 19.02
C PHE A 295 -10.44 -4.51 19.17
N ARG A 296 -11.32 -4.82 18.21
CA ARG A 296 -12.31 -5.90 18.39
C ARG A 296 -11.68 -7.27 18.39
N GLU A 297 -12.35 -8.15 19.14
CA GLU A 297 -12.26 -9.60 19.03
C GLU A 297 -13.57 -10.14 18.41
N PRO A 298 -13.53 -11.20 17.60
CA PRO A 298 -12.33 -11.93 17.18
C PRO A 298 -11.45 -11.11 16.22
N LEU A 299 -10.15 -11.41 16.23
CA LEU A 299 -9.20 -10.89 15.23
C LEU A 299 -9.66 -11.23 13.80
N GLY A 300 -9.23 -10.40 12.83
CA GLY A 300 -9.54 -10.62 11.42
C GLY A 300 -10.63 -9.71 10.87
N ALA A 301 -10.61 -9.48 9.56
CA ALA A 301 -11.73 -8.90 8.85
C ALA A 301 -12.92 -9.88 8.87
N ASP A 302 -14.14 -9.36 8.91
CA ASP A 302 -15.33 -10.20 8.93
C ASP A 302 -15.38 -11.03 7.64
N GLY A 303 -15.17 -12.34 7.75
CA GLY A 303 -15.13 -13.28 6.61
C GLY A 303 -13.72 -13.62 6.08
N GLY A 304 -12.64 -13.06 6.61
CA GLY A 304 -11.25 -13.31 6.17
C GLY A 304 -10.82 -12.35 5.06
N LEU A 305 -10.00 -12.77 4.08
CA LEU A 305 -9.69 -11.98 2.86
C LEU A 305 -10.83 -12.09 1.84
N TYR A 306 -11.16 -10.99 1.15
CA TYR A 306 -12.32 -10.93 0.25
C TYR A 306 -12.04 -11.62 -1.08
N ASP A 307 -10.92 -11.27 -1.71
CA ASP A 307 -10.49 -11.80 -3.00
C ASP A 307 -8.99 -12.09 -2.92
N PRO A 308 -8.57 -13.25 -2.37
CA PRO A 308 -7.15 -13.56 -2.24
C PRO A 308 -6.51 -13.60 -3.63
N PRO A 309 -5.43 -12.83 -3.87
CA PRO A 309 -4.78 -12.79 -5.17
C PRO A 309 -4.19 -14.17 -5.52
N PRO A 310 -4.14 -14.54 -6.82
CA PRO A 310 -3.53 -15.79 -7.24
C PRO A 310 -2.04 -15.78 -6.85
N LEU A 311 -1.66 -16.76 -6.03
CA LEU A 311 -0.26 -16.98 -5.70
C LEU A 311 0.40 -17.78 -6.83
N GLY A 312 1.71 -17.60 -7.04
CA GLY A 312 2.44 -18.35 -8.06
C GLY A 312 2.52 -19.87 -7.79
N PRO A 313 3.48 -20.60 -8.37
CA PRO A 313 3.72 -22.01 -8.08
C PRO A 313 3.72 -22.30 -6.58
N GLU A 314 3.45 -23.55 -6.22
CA GLU A 314 3.41 -24.02 -4.83
C GLU A 314 4.64 -23.58 -4.00
N ALA A 315 5.84 -23.59 -4.61
CA ALA A 315 7.07 -23.14 -3.96
C ALA A 315 7.11 -21.63 -3.64
N GLN A 316 6.37 -20.80 -4.38
CA GLN A 316 6.16 -19.39 -4.05
C GLN A 316 5.00 -19.24 -3.06
N ALA A 317 3.90 -19.96 -3.25
CA ALA A 317 2.73 -19.92 -2.36
C ALA A 317 3.07 -20.35 -0.92
N SER A 318 4.00 -21.31 -0.74
CA SER A 318 4.51 -21.71 0.57
C SER A 318 5.32 -20.63 1.29
N GLN A 319 5.63 -19.51 0.60
CA GLN A 319 6.32 -18.36 1.17
C GLN A 319 5.37 -17.29 1.71
N TYR A 320 4.08 -17.59 1.83
CA TYR A 320 3.06 -16.66 2.30
C TYR A 320 2.54 -16.98 3.70
N LEU A 321 2.06 -15.94 4.38
CA LEU A 321 1.31 -16.02 5.62
C LEU A 321 -0.01 -15.27 5.46
N GLY A 322 -1.10 -15.89 5.89
CA GLY A 322 -2.38 -15.24 6.14
C GLY A 322 -2.56 -15.04 7.65
N LEU A 323 -2.85 -13.82 8.07
CA LEU A 323 -2.96 -13.46 9.48
C LEU A 323 -4.23 -12.66 9.73
N ASP A 324 -4.94 -13.05 10.78
CA ASP A 324 -6.02 -12.25 11.36
C ASP A 324 -5.43 -11.33 12.44
N LEU A 325 -5.65 -10.04 12.27
CA LEU A 325 -5.06 -8.97 13.08
C LEU A 325 -6.13 -8.24 13.89
N GLU A 326 -5.66 -7.54 14.91
CA GLU A 326 -6.50 -6.63 15.71
C GLU A 326 -7.07 -5.50 14.84
N GLY A 327 -8.27 -5.03 15.18
CA GLY A 327 -8.92 -3.92 14.48
C GLY A 327 -9.75 -4.32 13.26
N GLY A 328 -10.16 -5.59 13.20
CA GLY A 328 -11.05 -6.06 12.14
C GLY A 328 -10.35 -6.20 10.79
N ALA A 329 -9.07 -6.60 10.81
CA ALA A 329 -8.24 -6.65 9.61
C ALA A 329 -7.61 -8.02 9.42
N SER A 330 -7.54 -8.46 8.17
CA SER A 330 -6.81 -9.66 7.76
C SER A 330 -5.73 -9.26 6.76
N ILE A 331 -4.56 -9.87 6.83
CA ILE A 331 -3.47 -9.61 5.90
C ILE A 331 -2.95 -10.90 5.28
N LEU A 332 -2.69 -10.86 3.97
CA LEU A 332 -1.87 -11.83 3.26
C LEU A 332 -0.54 -11.17 2.90
N LEU A 333 0.56 -11.81 3.23
CA LEU A 333 1.89 -11.27 2.93
C LEU A 333 2.92 -12.37 2.70
N PRO A 334 3.98 -12.12 1.92
CA PRO A 334 5.11 -13.03 1.83
C PRO A 334 5.92 -12.96 3.12
N HIS A 335 6.27 -14.09 3.71
CA HIS A 335 7.24 -14.15 4.82
C HIS A 335 8.69 -14.21 4.32
N THR A 336 8.89 -14.59 3.05
CA THR A 336 10.18 -14.58 2.36
C THR A 336 10.02 -13.94 0.99
N LEU A 337 10.88 -12.97 0.68
CA LEU A 337 10.96 -12.25 -0.58
C LEU A 337 12.27 -12.63 -1.28
N ASN A 338 12.16 -13.39 -2.37
CA ASN A 338 13.33 -13.78 -3.15
C ASN A 338 13.79 -12.64 -4.07
N GLN A 339 15.09 -12.32 -3.99
CA GLN A 339 15.74 -11.25 -4.74
C GLN A 339 16.47 -11.74 -6.00
N ASP A 340 16.53 -13.06 -6.23
CA ASP A 340 17.04 -13.63 -7.48
C ASP A 340 16.00 -13.47 -8.61
N PRO A 341 16.31 -12.75 -9.70
CA PRO A 341 15.38 -12.54 -10.82
C PRO A 341 15.01 -13.83 -11.57
N LEU A 342 15.77 -14.92 -11.38
CA LEU A 342 15.47 -16.23 -11.96
C LEU A 342 14.56 -17.09 -11.08
N SER A 343 14.25 -16.63 -9.87
CA SER A 343 13.34 -17.34 -8.99
C SER A 343 11.91 -17.31 -9.54
N PHE A 344 11.29 -18.51 -9.59
CA PHE A 344 9.90 -18.71 -10.02
C PHE A 344 9.58 -18.25 -11.46
N VAL A 345 10.59 -18.19 -12.34
CA VAL A 345 10.36 -17.98 -13.78
C VAL A 345 9.68 -19.22 -14.36
N LYS A 346 8.59 -19.02 -15.13
CA LYS A 346 7.93 -20.14 -15.81
C LYS A 346 8.89 -20.80 -16.81
N PRO A 347 8.94 -22.14 -16.90
CA PRO A 347 9.86 -22.86 -17.79
C PRO A 347 9.76 -22.49 -19.27
N ASP A 348 8.64 -21.89 -19.68
CA ASP A 348 8.30 -21.51 -21.06
C ASP A 348 8.45 -20.01 -21.36
N ALA A 349 8.89 -19.20 -20.39
CA ALA A 349 9.15 -17.78 -20.61
C ALA A 349 10.42 -17.61 -21.47
N GLN A 350 10.25 -17.65 -22.80
CA GLN A 350 11.32 -17.45 -23.78
C GLN A 350 12.02 -16.07 -23.69
N ASN A 351 11.54 -15.17 -22.82
CA ASN A 351 12.17 -13.89 -22.53
C ASN A 351 12.69 -13.84 -21.08
N ILE A 352 13.81 -14.51 -20.82
CA ILE A 352 14.64 -14.25 -19.62
C ILE A 352 15.07 -12.76 -19.58
N ARG A 353 15.09 -12.08 -20.74
CA ARG A 353 15.39 -10.65 -20.86
C ARG A 353 14.26 -9.69 -20.43
N SER A 354 13.02 -10.14 -20.23
CA SER A 354 11.91 -9.26 -19.82
C SER A 354 11.73 -9.14 -18.31
N GLY A 355 12.50 -9.87 -17.48
CA GLY A 355 12.39 -9.80 -16.02
C GLY A 355 11.01 -10.18 -15.47
N GLN A 356 10.21 -10.94 -16.22
CA GLN A 356 8.85 -11.33 -15.85
C GLN A 356 8.83 -12.59 -14.98
N GLY A 357 9.54 -12.56 -13.85
CA GLY A 357 9.18 -13.43 -12.73
C GLY A 357 7.79 -13.08 -12.20
N GLN A 358 7.09 -14.06 -11.61
CA GLN A 358 5.87 -13.75 -10.87
C GLN A 358 6.23 -12.82 -9.70
N GLY A 359 5.50 -11.71 -9.60
CA GLY A 359 5.76 -10.71 -8.57
C GLY A 359 5.36 -11.21 -7.19
N TRP A 360 5.47 -10.31 -6.23
CA TRP A 360 4.95 -10.52 -4.89
C TRP A 360 3.67 -9.70 -4.71
N VAL A 361 2.84 -10.08 -3.75
CA VAL A 361 1.63 -9.32 -3.40
C VAL A 361 1.48 -9.31 -1.89
N ALA A 362 1.12 -8.16 -1.33
CA ALA A 362 0.66 -8.07 0.05
C ALA A 362 -0.75 -7.45 0.04
N SER A 363 -1.71 -8.13 0.64
CA SER A 363 -3.13 -7.77 0.62
C SER A 363 -3.60 -7.46 2.01
N LEU A 364 -4.07 -6.23 2.24
CA LEU A 364 -4.70 -5.82 3.49
C LEU A 364 -6.21 -5.72 3.27
N ASP A 365 -6.97 -6.52 4.00
CA ASP A 365 -8.41 -6.42 4.08
C ASP A 365 -8.81 -5.82 5.43
N TRP A 366 -9.67 -4.81 5.38
CA TRP A 366 -10.15 -4.13 6.57
C TRP A 366 -11.63 -3.79 6.45
N THR A 367 -12.36 -4.12 7.53
CA THR A 367 -13.73 -3.64 7.73
C THR A 367 -13.69 -2.55 8.80
N PRO A 368 -13.87 -1.27 8.43
CA PRO A 368 -13.89 -0.18 9.38
C PRO A 368 -15.06 -0.31 10.37
N PRO A 369 -14.98 0.37 11.53
CA PRO A 369 -16.03 0.43 12.54
C PRO A 369 -17.45 0.76 12.05
N ASP A 370 -17.62 1.55 11.00
CA ASP A 370 -18.96 1.83 10.47
C ASP A 370 -19.63 0.58 9.84
N GLY A 371 -18.81 -0.43 9.51
CA GLY A 371 -19.20 -1.75 9.05
C GLY A 371 -19.99 -1.76 7.74
N LYS A 372 -19.95 -0.67 6.95
CA LYS A 372 -20.76 -0.56 5.73
C LYS A 372 -20.01 -1.01 4.50
N ILE A 373 -18.76 -0.59 4.41
CA ILE A 373 -17.89 -0.86 3.28
C ILE A 373 -16.68 -1.61 3.83
N ARG A 374 -16.34 -2.70 3.16
CA ARG A 374 -15.14 -3.46 3.38
C ARG A 374 -14.15 -3.10 2.28
N TYR A 375 -12.90 -2.87 2.68
CA TYR A 375 -11.83 -2.42 1.81
C TYR A 375 -10.77 -3.50 1.73
N GLN A 376 -10.38 -3.89 0.53
CA GLN A 376 -9.17 -4.69 0.30
C GLN A 376 -8.21 -3.90 -0.56
N VAL A 377 -6.95 -3.77 -0.11
CA VAL A 377 -5.88 -3.15 -0.88
C VAL A 377 -4.78 -4.15 -1.18
N ASP A 378 -4.41 -4.26 -2.45
CA ASP A 378 -3.39 -5.18 -2.94
C ASP A 378 -2.16 -4.41 -3.43
N ARG A 379 -1.04 -4.53 -2.71
CA ARG A 379 0.27 -4.02 -3.15
C ARG A 379 0.98 -5.10 -3.96
N LYS A 380 1.02 -4.97 -5.29
CA LYS A 380 1.76 -5.90 -6.16
C LYS A 380 3.17 -5.36 -6.45
N MET A 381 4.19 -6.17 -6.15
CA MET A 381 5.60 -5.81 -6.24
C MET A 381 6.30 -6.55 -7.38
N PHE A 382 7.35 -5.96 -7.94
CA PHE A 382 8.20 -6.68 -8.89
C PHE A 382 8.98 -7.81 -8.20
N PRO A 383 9.39 -8.86 -8.95
CA PRO A 383 10.27 -9.90 -8.41
C PRO A 383 11.73 -9.42 -8.34
N GLY A 384 12.56 -10.23 -7.68
CA GLY A 384 14.01 -10.13 -7.78
C GLY A 384 14.57 -8.82 -7.22
N VAL A 385 15.61 -8.29 -7.87
CA VAL A 385 16.25 -7.03 -7.47
C VAL A 385 15.32 -5.81 -7.57
N ARG A 386 14.19 -5.92 -8.28
CA ARG A 386 13.22 -4.82 -8.45
C ARG A 386 12.15 -4.80 -7.36
N VAL A 387 12.25 -5.61 -6.31
CA VAL A 387 11.21 -5.79 -5.27
C VAL A 387 10.73 -4.50 -4.60
N LYS A 388 11.55 -3.45 -4.57
CA LYS A 388 11.12 -2.11 -4.10
C LYS A 388 10.01 -1.51 -4.97
N GLY A 389 10.09 -1.73 -6.28
CA GLY A 389 9.16 -1.15 -7.25
C GLY A 389 7.77 -1.77 -7.20
N LEU A 390 6.78 -0.94 -7.51
CA LEU A 390 5.37 -1.29 -7.54
C LEU A 390 4.93 -1.66 -8.97
N LYS A 391 4.31 -2.83 -9.12
CA LYS A 391 3.60 -3.25 -10.35
C LYS A 391 2.23 -2.58 -10.43
N SER A 392 1.44 -2.68 -9.36
CA SER A 392 0.15 -1.99 -9.20
C SER A 392 -0.20 -1.87 -7.72
N LEU A 393 -1.06 -0.89 -7.43
CA LEU A 393 -1.80 -0.80 -6.17
C LEU A 393 -3.28 -0.80 -6.54
N GLU A 394 -4.02 -1.76 -6.02
CA GLU A 394 -5.43 -1.96 -6.34
C GLU A 394 -6.26 -1.83 -5.06
N LEU A 395 -7.37 -1.09 -5.12
CA LEU A 395 -8.32 -0.97 -4.03
C LEU A 395 -9.67 -1.51 -4.49
N THR A 396 -10.20 -2.44 -3.71
CA THR A 396 -11.52 -3.03 -3.92
C THR A 396 -12.43 -2.63 -2.76
N GLU A 397 -13.64 -2.19 -3.10
CA GLU A 397 -14.66 -1.79 -2.14
C GLU A 397 -15.89 -2.68 -2.28
N VAL A 398 -16.38 -3.21 -1.17
CA VAL A 398 -17.50 -4.15 -1.16
C VAL A 398 -18.47 -3.74 -0.05
N GLN A 399 -19.77 -3.80 -0.33
CA GLN A 399 -20.76 -3.66 0.75
C GLN A 399 -20.60 -4.81 1.74
N ALA A 400 -20.41 -4.51 3.01
CA ALA A 400 -20.10 -5.52 4.03
C ALA A 400 -21.20 -6.61 4.13
N SER A 401 -22.47 -6.25 3.91
CA SER A 401 -23.60 -7.20 3.87
C SER A 401 -23.54 -8.21 2.73
N GLU A 402 -22.73 -7.95 1.70
CA GLU A 402 -22.55 -8.82 0.54
C GLU A 402 -21.22 -9.56 0.55
N ALA A 403 -20.30 -9.19 1.45
CA ALA A 403 -18.96 -9.74 1.52
C ALA A 403 -18.96 -11.28 1.71
N ASP A 404 -19.88 -11.80 2.52
CA ASP A 404 -20.01 -13.25 2.76
C ASP A 404 -20.36 -14.04 1.49
N LYS A 405 -21.00 -13.43 0.48
CA LYS A 405 -21.39 -14.11 -0.77
C LYS A 405 -20.19 -14.45 -1.65
N TRP A 406 -19.10 -13.73 -1.49
CA TRP A 406 -17.91 -13.79 -2.36
C TRP A 406 -16.73 -14.45 -1.68
N ARG A 407 -16.91 -14.91 -0.44
CA ARG A 407 -15.89 -15.61 0.33
C ARG A 407 -15.43 -16.88 -0.41
N PRO A 408 -14.12 -17.15 -0.49
CA PRO A 408 -13.62 -18.46 -0.87
C PRO A 408 -14.21 -19.55 0.04
N THR A 409 -14.86 -20.55 -0.57
CA THR A 409 -15.60 -21.60 0.17
C THR A 409 -14.74 -22.41 1.17
N ASP A 410 -13.43 -22.38 1.01
CA ASP A 410 -12.46 -23.05 1.89
C ASP A 410 -11.83 -22.14 2.95
N GLY A 411 -12.26 -20.87 3.02
CA GLY A 411 -11.73 -19.87 3.93
C GLY A 411 -10.32 -19.39 3.57
N GLY A 412 -9.91 -19.49 2.30
CA GLY A 412 -8.58 -19.08 1.83
C GLY A 412 -7.50 -20.13 2.07
N LYS A 413 -7.87 -21.39 2.31
CA LYS A 413 -6.92 -22.48 2.59
C LYS A 413 -6.22 -23.00 1.32
N ASN A 414 -6.87 -22.98 0.16
CA ASN A 414 -6.25 -23.21 -1.14
C ASN A 414 -6.11 -21.89 -1.89
N MET A 415 -5.02 -21.19 -1.61
CA MET A 415 -4.60 -19.99 -2.34
C MET A 415 -4.19 -20.27 -3.81
N GLY A 416 -4.29 -21.52 -4.27
CA GLY A 416 -3.94 -21.98 -5.61
C GLY A 416 -5.13 -22.28 -6.53
N GLN A 417 -6.36 -21.97 -6.12
CA GLN A 417 -7.55 -22.13 -6.98
C GLN A 417 -8.00 -20.79 -7.55
N PHE A 418 -7.27 -20.24 -8.52
CA PHE A 418 -7.80 -19.49 -9.66
C PHE A 418 -6.81 -19.53 -10.83
#